data_AF-A0A8J7XPR3-F1
#
_entry.id   AF-A0A8J7XPR3-F1
#
_cell.length_a   1.000
_cell.length_b   1.000
_cell.length_c   1.000
_cell.angle_alpha   90.00
_cell.angle_beta   90.00
_cell.angle_gamma   90.00
#
_symmetry.space_group_name_H-M   'P 1'
#
loop_
_entity.id
_entity.type
_entity.pdbx_description
1 polymer ?
#
loop_
_entity_poly.entity_id
_entity_poly.type
_entity_poly.pdbx_seq_one_letter_code
_entity_poly.pdbx_strand_id
1 'polypeptide(L)'
;MHRTDLNSFLFHALTWEIFILLLITMVVVQRSFSWALPLCLSSLLGFRLSFSEEMDSPPDSRCGAMCSLCISYQNGHCPSCAYGDEEIRSSCTLFLCAEREQTHCTVCPEMLHCTTYRDHANDCPFVTPEILLDTLPPGGGYVVKESSLNKSLGLFLDRIARGDLGLLILRQPPDVLAGMPQLERVPIVQLNQTITEKSCLDPTNLAKIHLTIEEFFRAAPKAAVLLDGLEYLIIHNGVDRILKFVGSINECAKKYSSRFITLIDSRVLEDEELTSLERELICVELDI
;
A
#
# COMPACT_ATOMS: atom_id res chain seq x y z
N MET A 1 63.42 25.12 46.95
CA MET A 1 64.05 25.70 45.74
C MET A 1 64.05 24.60 44.70
N HIS A 2 63.45 24.63 43.50
CA HIS A 2 62.69 25.57 42.66
C HIS A 2 61.92 24.60 41.70
N ARG A 3 60.59 24.54 41.62
CA ARG A 3 59.64 25.38 40.86
C ARG A 3 60.05 25.69 39.42
N THR A 4 59.57 24.87 38.47
CA THR A 4 59.23 25.05 37.02
C THR A 4 59.08 23.62 36.45
N ASP A 5 58.11 23.16 35.66
CA ASP A 5 57.01 23.75 34.91
C ASP A 5 55.87 22.73 34.86
N LEU A 6 54.80 22.95 35.63
CA LEU A 6 53.52 22.22 35.49
C LEU A 6 52.61 22.85 34.41
N ASN A 7 53.08 23.89 33.72
CA ASN A 7 52.27 24.72 32.81
C ASN A 7 52.28 24.28 31.35
N SER A 8 53.12 23.32 30.91
CA SER A 8 53.09 22.86 29.51
C SER A 8 52.13 21.68 29.26
N PHE A 9 51.77 20.92 30.30
CA PHE A 9 50.83 19.79 30.16
C PHE A 9 49.36 20.23 30.21
N LEU A 10 49.03 21.29 30.97
CA LEU A 10 47.66 21.84 31.01
C LEU A 10 47.28 22.64 29.75
N PHE A 11 48.26 23.17 29.02
CA PHE A 11 48.01 23.89 27.76
C PHE A 11 47.66 22.97 26.58
N HIS A 12 48.14 21.71 26.59
CA HIS A 12 47.80 20.74 25.55
C HIS A 12 46.46 20.02 25.77
N ALA A 13 45.98 19.93 27.01
CA ALA A 13 44.65 19.36 27.30
C ALA A 13 43.51 20.35 26.96
N LEU A 14 43.68 21.64 27.27
CA LEU A 14 42.66 22.66 26.98
C LEU A 14 42.49 22.92 25.47
N THR A 15 43.53 22.73 24.67
CA THR A 15 43.49 22.98 23.22
C THR A 15 42.81 21.85 22.43
N TRP A 16 42.74 20.63 22.98
CA TRP A 16 42.05 19.50 22.35
C TRP A 16 40.53 19.52 22.60
N GLU A 17 40.07 19.92 23.79
CA GLU A 17 38.64 20.06 24.08
C GLU A 17 38.00 21.24 23.32
N ILE A 18 38.73 22.35 23.14
CA ILE A 18 38.28 23.49 22.32
C ILE A 18 38.20 23.11 20.83
N PHE A 19 39.10 22.25 20.34
CA PHE A 19 39.08 21.77 18.95
C PHE A 19 37.88 20.84 18.68
N ILE A 20 37.50 20.01 19.66
CA ILE A 20 36.31 19.14 19.57
C ILE A 20 35.01 19.96 19.63
N LEU A 21 34.93 21.00 20.48
CA LEU A 21 33.78 21.92 20.52
C LEU A 21 33.63 22.76 19.24
N LEU A 22 34.73 23.16 18.59
CA LEU A 22 34.71 23.84 17.28
C LEU A 22 34.28 22.92 16.14
N LEU A 23 34.64 21.64 16.17
CA LEU A 23 34.17 20.63 15.20
C LEU A 23 32.68 20.30 15.37
N ILE A 24 32.19 20.18 16.61
CA ILE A 24 30.77 19.94 16.89
C ILE A 24 29.92 21.14 16.48
N THR A 25 30.38 22.37 16.71
CA THR A 25 29.66 23.58 16.26
C THR A 25 29.69 23.75 14.75
N MET A 26 30.78 23.40 14.04
CA MET A 26 30.78 23.38 12.57
C MET A 26 29.82 22.32 11.99
N VAL A 27 29.72 21.12 12.58
CA VAL A 27 28.78 20.08 12.13
C VAL A 27 27.32 20.47 12.40
N VAL A 28 27.03 21.13 13.52
CA VAL A 28 25.68 21.63 13.84
C VAL A 28 25.29 22.81 12.95
N VAL A 29 26.22 23.70 12.60
CA VAL A 29 25.98 24.80 11.65
C VAL A 29 25.81 24.28 10.21
N GLN A 30 26.57 23.25 9.78
CA GLN A 30 26.36 22.61 8.47
C GLN A 30 25.03 21.84 8.38
N ARG A 31 24.52 21.26 9.48
CA ARG A 31 23.19 20.62 9.47
C ARG A 31 22.02 21.60 9.61
N SER A 32 22.25 22.79 10.15
CA SER A 32 21.20 23.82 10.30
C SER A 32 21.01 24.70 9.06
N PHE A 33 21.91 24.63 8.08
CA PHE A 33 21.87 25.46 6.86
C PHE A 33 21.39 24.72 5.60
N SER A 34 20.87 23.49 5.73
CA SER A 34 20.39 22.69 4.59
C SER A 34 18.85 22.68 4.43
N TRP A 35 18.14 23.62 5.07
CA TRP A 35 16.67 23.73 5.05
C TRP A 35 16.16 25.12 4.61
N ALA A 36 16.89 25.80 3.72
CA ALA A 36 16.37 26.98 3.03
C ALA A 36 16.76 26.95 1.54
N LEU A 37 15.72 26.79 0.70
CA LEU A 37 15.66 26.81 -0.77
C LEU A 37 16.16 25.54 -1.50
N PRO A 38 15.28 24.95 -2.34
CA PRO A 38 14.79 25.64 -3.53
C PRO A 38 13.25 25.68 -3.64
N LEU A 39 12.69 26.87 -3.43
CA LEU A 39 11.52 27.32 -4.19
C LEU A 39 12.03 27.86 -5.53
N CYS A 40 11.31 27.57 -6.60
CA CYS A 40 11.55 27.96 -8.00
C CYS A 40 12.68 27.22 -8.73
N LEU A 41 12.37 26.05 -9.29
CA LEU A 41 12.40 25.80 -10.76
C LEU A 41 11.93 24.35 -11.03
N SER A 42 10.62 24.15 -11.11
CA SER A 42 10.02 22.97 -11.78
C SER A 42 8.80 23.40 -12.60
N SER A 43 8.97 24.51 -13.32
CA SER A 43 8.18 24.83 -14.50
C SER A 43 9.08 24.53 -15.70
N LEU A 44 9.07 23.28 -16.17
CA LEU A 44 9.31 22.86 -17.55
C LEU A 44 9.36 21.32 -17.59
N LEU A 45 8.43 20.74 -18.37
CA LEU A 45 8.18 19.31 -18.61
C LEU A 45 7.26 18.66 -17.57
N GLY A 46 5.96 18.77 -17.87
CA GLY A 46 4.87 18.28 -17.06
C GLY A 46 4.78 16.75 -17.02
N PHE A 47 4.55 16.26 -15.81
CA PHE A 47 3.58 15.22 -15.53
C PHE A 47 3.10 15.46 -14.10
N ARG A 48 2.22 16.45 -13.93
CA ARG A 48 1.54 16.69 -12.66
C ARG A 48 0.34 15.76 -12.66
N LEU A 49 0.49 14.57 -12.09
CA LEU A 49 -0.67 13.75 -11.71
C LEU A 49 -1.53 14.65 -10.83
N SER A 50 -2.65 15.07 -11.40
CA SER A 50 -3.60 15.96 -10.76
C SER A 50 -4.46 15.09 -9.85
N PHE A 51 -3.87 14.61 -8.75
CA PHE A 51 -4.67 14.17 -7.62
C PHE A 51 -5.21 15.44 -6.97
N SER A 52 -6.53 15.64 -7.04
CA SER A 52 -7.19 16.77 -6.43
C SER A 52 -6.84 16.82 -4.93
N GLU A 53 -6.28 17.96 -4.53
CA GLU A 53 -6.24 18.41 -3.13
C GLU A 53 -7.68 18.64 -2.68
N GLU A 54 -8.34 17.57 -2.23
CA GLU A 54 -9.52 17.50 -1.35
C GLU A 54 -9.97 16.05 -1.38
N MET A 55 -9.25 15.19 -0.66
CA MET A 55 -9.76 13.85 -0.33
C MET A 55 -10.06 13.85 1.15
N ASP A 56 -11.17 14.51 1.52
CA ASP A 56 -11.82 14.27 2.80
C ASP A 56 -11.99 12.76 2.92
N SER A 57 -11.18 12.13 3.79
CA SER A 57 -11.15 10.67 3.88
C SER A 57 -12.53 10.19 4.29
N PRO A 58 -13.18 9.29 3.52
CA PRO A 58 -14.54 8.90 3.84
C PRO A 58 -14.61 8.25 5.24
N PRO A 59 -15.77 8.35 5.91
CA PRO A 59 -15.99 7.87 7.29
C PRO A 59 -15.96 6.34 7.44
N ASP A 60 -15.47 5.61 6.45
CA ASP A 60 -15.51 4.16 6.34
C ASP A 60 -14.16 3.46 6.60
N SER A 61 -13.17 4.19 7.12
CA SER A 61 -11.92 3.60 7.61
C SER A 61 -12.21 2.55 8.70
N ARG A 62 -12.16 1.27 8.31
CA ARG A 62 -12.41 0.13 9.20
C ARG A 62 -11.21 -0.12 10.10
N CYS A 63 -11.42 -0.82 11.22
CA CYS A 63 -10.31 -1.34 12.03
C CYS A 63 -9.34 -2.10 11.11
N GLY A 64 -8.04 -1.75 11.13
CA GLY A 64 -7.03 -2.29 10.20
C GLY A 64 -6.72 -1.43 8.97
N ALA A 65 -7.49 -0.36 8.72
CA ALA A 65 -7.08 0.74 7.85
C ALA A 65 -5.77 1.35 8.34
N MET A 66 -4.96 1.92 7.44
CA MET A 66 -3.84 2.78 7.84
C MET A 66 -4.38 4.05 8.52
N CYS A 67 -4.78 3.95 9.80
CA CYS A 67 -5.35 5.07 10.55
C CYS A 67 -4.39 6.28 10.53
N SER A 68 -3.07 6.04 10.55
CA SER A 68 -2.06 7.09 10.45
C SER A 68 -2.03 7.84 9.11
N LEU A 69 -2.68 7.34 8.06
CA LEU A 69 -2.84 8.00 6.76
C LEU A 69 -4.27 8.51 6.52
N CYS A 70 -5.20 8.21 7.42
CA CYS A 70 -6.57 8.74 7.37
C CYS A 70 -6.56 10.20 7.85
N ILE A 71 -7.00 11.13 7.00
CA ILE A 71 -7.03 12.57 7.32
C ILE A 71 -7.96 12.83 8.51
N SER A 72 -9.07 12.09 8.62
CA SER A 72 -9.99 12.18 9.77
C SER A 72 -9.32 11.75 11.09
N TYR A 73 -8.42 10.77 11.08
CA TYR A 73 -7.64 10.38 12.26
C TYR A 73 -6.53 11.39 12.56
N GLN A 74 -5.79 11.87 11.56
CA GLN A 74 -4.76 12.90 11.73
C GLN A 74 -5.33 14.23 12.25
N ASN A 75 -6.55 14.59 11.83
CA ASN A 75 -7.25 15.80 12.25
C ASN A 75 -8.08 15.64 13.53
N GLY A 76 -8.06 14.47 14.18
CA GLY A 76 -8.79 14.23 15.44
C GLY A 76 -10.32 14.20 15.31
N HIS A 77 -10.86 14.11 14.09
CA HIS A 77 -12.30 14.02 13.81
C HIS A 77 -12.78 12.59 13.61
N CYS A 78 -11.91 11.60 13.77
CA CYS A 78 -12.26 10.20 13.58
C CYS A 78 -13.11 9.70 14.75
N PRO A 79 -14.36 9.25 14.53
CA PRO A 79 -15.18 8.64 15.58
C PRO A 79 -14.65 7.28 16.04
N SER A 80 -13.47 6.86 15.55
CA SER A 80 -12.79 5.58 15.81
C SER A 80 -12.66 5.17 17.28
N CYS A 81 -12.40 3.89 17.44
CA CYS A 81 -12.15 3.19 18.70
C CYS A 81 -11.24 3.79 19.76
N ALA A 82 -10.30 4.69 19.49
CA ALA A 82 -9.47 5.24 20.58
C ALA A 82 -10.11 6.48 21.23
N TYR A 83 -10.98 7.17 20.48
CA TYR A 83 -11.49 8.50 20.83
C TYR A 83 -13.02 8.63 20.67
N GLY A 84 -13.67 7.59 20.14
CA GLY A 84 -15.11 7.49 19.98
C GLY A 84 -15.85 7.21 21.28
N ASP A 85 -17.18 7.26 21.21
CA ASP A 85 -18.07 6.97 22.33
C ASP A 85 -17.73 5.62 22.98
N GLU A 86 -17.62 5.63 24.30
CA GLU A 86 -17.19 4.46 25.06
C GLU A 86 -18.18 3.29 24.96
N GLU A 87 -19.48 3.56 24.94
CA GLU A 87 -20.52 2.54 24.85
C GLU A 87 -20.52 1.87 23.48
N ILE A 88 -20.38 2.67 22.41
CA ILE A 88 -20.25 2.16 21.04
C ILE A 88 -18.94 1.37 20.89
N ARG A 89 -17.84 1.86 21.46
CA ARG A 89 -16.53 1.20 21.44
C ARG A 89 -16.55 -0.16 22.12
N SER A 90 -17.22 -0.28 23.25
CA SER A 90 -17.37 -1.53 23.99
C SER A 90 -18.21 -2.58 23.25
N SER A 91 -18.89 -2.22 22.16
CA SER A 91 -19.56 -3.18 21.27
C SER A 91 -18.67 -3.73 20.15
N CYS A 92 -17.48 -3.16 19.92
CA CYS A 92 -16.61 -3.53 18.80
C CYS A 92 -15.71 -4.74 19.12
N THR A 93 -15.96 -5.89 18.48
CA THR A 93 -15.17 -7.12 18.70
C THR A 93 -13.68 -6.93 18.40
N LEU A 94 -13.33 -6.22 17.32
CA LEU A 94 -11.93 -6.00 16.94
C LEU A 94 -11.20 -5.10 17.92
N PHE A 95 -11.91 -4.11 18.49
CA PHE A 95 -11.35 -3.24 19.51
C PHE A 95 -11.00 -4.00 20.79
N LEU A 96 -11.96 -4.76 21.31
CA LEU A 96 -11.79 -5.52 22.53
C LEU A 96 -10.67 -6.56 22.37
N CYS A 97 -10.55 -7.16 21.18
CA CYS A 97 -9.42 -8.02 20.83
C CYS A 97 -8.09 -7.26 20.89
N ALA A 98 -7.98 -6.13 20.19
CA ALA A 98 -6.77 -5.31 20.15
C ALA A 98 -6.34 -4.82 21.55
N GLU A 99 -7.30 -4.40 22.38
CA GLU A 99 -7.07 -3.98 23.77
C GLU A 99 -6.57 -5.16 24.63
N ARG A 100 -7.19 -6.34 24.50
CA ARG A 100 -6.75 -7.55 25.21
C ARG A 100 -5.33 -7.97 24.82
N GLU A 101 -5.04 -7.97 23.52
CA GLU A 101 -3.73 -8.36 22.98
C GLU A 101 -2.68 -7.24 23.05
N GLN A 102 -3.04 -6.05 23.56
CA GLN A 102 -2.17 -4.87 23.67
C GLN A 102 -1.48 -4.54 22.34
N THR A 103 -2.24 -4.57 21.25
CA THR A 103 -1.75 -4.37 19.88
C THR A 103 -2.77 -3.58 19.05
N HIS A 104 -2.45 -3.33 17.78
CA HIS A 104 -3.42 -2.87 16.79
C HIS A 104 -3.45 -3.85 15.64
N CYS A 105 -4.61 -4.05 15.01
CA CYS A 105 -4.72 -4.93 13.85
C CYS A 105 -3.66 -4.57 12.80
N THR A 106 -3.42 -3.30 12.47
CA THR A 106 -2.40 -2.89 11.48
C THR A 106 -0.96 -3.34 11.74
N VAL A 107 -0.63 -3.76 12.96
CA VAL A 107 0.72 -4.22 13.37
C VAL A 107 0.68 -5.54 14.14
N CYS A 108 -0.47 -6.20 14.19
CA CYS A 108 -0.63 -7.44 14.94
C CYS A 108 0.13 -8.57 14.20
N PRO A 109 1.00 -9.34 14.89
CA PRO A 109 1.76 -10.43 14.28
C PRO A 109 0.86 -11.51 13.64
N GLU A 110 -0.34 -11.68 14.18
CA GLU A 110 -1.30 -12.70 13.75
C GLU A 110 -2.20 -12.24 12.60
N MET A 111 -2.06 -11.01 12.08
CA MET A 111 -2.99 -10.47 11.07
C MET A 111 -3.19 -11.36 9.87
N LEU A 112 -2.10 -11.94 9.36
CA LEU A 112 -2.14 -12.83 8.20
C LEU A 112 -2.91 -14.12 8.47
N HIS A 113 -3.28 -14.44 9.72
CA HIS A 113 -4.02 -15.64 10.08
C HIS A 113 -5.17 -15.35 11.07
N CYS A 114 -5.54 -14.07 11.24
CA CYS A 114 -6.49 -13.65 12.28
C CYS A 114 -7.94 -13.93 11.86
N THR A 115 -8.60 -14.89 12.51
CA THR A 115 -10.01 -15.20 12.30
C THR A 115 -10.92 -14.09 12.82
N THR A 116 -10.60 -13.50 13.97
CA THR A 116 -11.37 -12.39 14.55
C THR A 116 -11.50 -11.23 13.55
N TYR A 117 -10.39 -10.85 12.91
CA TYR A 117 -10.40 -9.82 11.87
C TYR A 117 -11.22 -10.24 10.66
N ARG A 118 -11.05 -11.48 10.19
CA ARG A 118 -11.80 -12.04 9.06
C ARG A 118 -13.30 -11.91 9.24
N ASP A 119 -13.79 -12.29 10.42
CA ASP A 119 -15.21 -12.41 10.68
C ASP A 119 -15.86 -11.06 11.00
N HIS A 120 -15.12 -10.14 11.65
CA HIS A 120 -15.69 -8.90 12.19
C HIS A 120 -15.22 -7.62 11.51
N ALA A 121 -14.33 -7.66 10.51
CA ALA A 121 -13.87 -6.44 9.85
C ALA A 121 -14.93 -5.72 9.00
N ASN A 122 -16.13 -6.28 8.86
CA ASN A 122 -17.28 -5.59 8.24
C ASN A 122 -18.26 -5.02 9.29
N ASP A 123 -18.13 -5.38 10.57
CA ASP A 123 -19.11 -5.12 11.61
C ASP A 123 -18.78 -3.86 12.43
N CYS A 124 -18.16 -2.85 11.81
CA CYS A 124 -17.70 -1.67 12.55
C CYS A 124 -18.92 -0.90 13.10
N PRO A 125 -19.03 -0.71 14.43
CA PRO A 125 -20.19 -0.05 15.04
C PRO A 125 -20.17 1.48 14.86
N PHE A 126 -19.06 2.04 14.38
CA PHE A 126 -18.89 3.47 14.09
C PHE A 126 -19.21 3.86 12.65
N VAL A 127 -19.68 2.91 11.81
CA VAL A 127 -20.02 3.21 10.42
C VAL A 127 -21.20 4.18 10.39
N THR A 128 -20.96 5.39 9.87
CA THR A 128 -22.05 6.28 9.47
C THR A 128 -22.56 5.87 8.08
N PRO A 129 -23.89 5.91 7.83
CA PRO A 129 -24.51 5.41 6.60
C PRO A 129 -24.21 6.22 5.33
N GLU A 130 -23.28 7.18 5.36
CA GLU A 130 -22.74 7.82 4.16
C GLU A 130 -21.67 6.91 3.55
N ILE A 131 -22.14 5.78 3.04
CA ILE A 131 -21.35 4.80 2.31
C ILE A 131 -21.02 5.43 0.96
N LEU A 132 -19.75 5.76 0.75
CA LEU A 132 -19.24 5.79 -0.62
C LEU A 132 -19.52 4.38 -1.17
N LEU A 133 -20.34 4.28 -2.22
CA LEU A 133 -20.69 3.02 -2.87
C LEU A 133 -19.43 2.17 -2.97
N ASP A 134 -19.43 0.98 -2.38
CA ASP A 134 -18.23 0.15 -2.31
C ASP A 134 -17.68 -0.04 -3.73
N THR A 135 -16.58 0.67 -4.05
CA THR A 135 -16.10 0.81 -5.43
C THR A 135 -15.76 -0.55 -6.03
N LEU A 136 -15.40 -1.51 -5.17
CA LEU A 136 -15.17 -2.91 -5.51
C LEU A 136 -15.78 -3.80 -4.41
N PRO A 137 -16.93 -4.45 -4.64
CA PRO A 137 -17.48 -5.44 -3.72
C PRO A 137 -16.49 -6.56 -3.37
N PRO A 138 -16.61 -7.23 -2.21
CA PRO A 138 -15.75 -8.37 -1.88
C PRO A 138 -16.09 -9.59 -2.75
N GLY A 139 -15.12 -10.49 -2.92
CA GLY A 139 -15.34 -11.80 -3.54
C GLY A 139 -15.47 -11.73 -5.07
N GLY A 140 -14.53 -11.07 -5.74
CA GLY A 140 -14.60 -10.91 -7.19
C GLY A 140 -13.29 -10.47 -7.84
N GLY A 141 -13.21 -10.76 -9.13
CA GLY A 141 -12.21 -10.23 -10.03
C GLY A 141 -12.74 -9.05 -10.83
N TYR A 142 -11.88 -8.05 -10.99
CA TYR A 142 -12.18 -6.75 -11.58
C TYR A 142 -11.16 -6.42 -12.66
N VAL A 143 -11.64 -5.88 -13.78
CA VAL A 143 -10.79 -5.36 -14.85
C VAL A 143 -11.07 -3.88 -15.06
N VAL A 144 -9.99 -3.10 -15.13
CA VAL A 144 -10.03 -1.68 -15.46
C VAL A 144 -9.51 -1.49 -16.88
N LYS A 145 -10.32 -0.90 -17.75
CA LYS A 145 -9.87 -0.53 -19.10
C LYS A 145 -9.04 0.74 -19.04
N GLU A 146 -7.72 0.60 -18.97
CA GLU A 146 -6.78 1.70 -18.97
C GLU A 146 -5.42 1.28 -19.54
N SER A 147 -4.69 2.22 -20.13
CA SER A 147 -3.37 1.96 -20.73
C SER A 147 -2.19 2.21 -19.79
N SER A 148 -2.45 2.67 -18.57
CA SER A 148 -1.43 3.06 -17.59
C SER A 148 -1.97 2.90 -16.19
N LEU A 149 -1.13 2.45 -15.26
CA LEU A 149 -1.45 2.19 -13.85
C LEU A 149 -1.85 3.48 -13.09
N ASN A 150 -3.11 3.89 -13.22
CA ASN A 150 -3.65 5.09 -12.54
C ASN A 150 -4.94 4.74 -11.79
N LYS A 151 -6.01 4.41 -12.53
CA LYS A 151 -7.33 4.14 -11.97
C LYS A 151 -7.33 2.87 -11.13
N SER A 152 -6.74 1.80 -11.63
CA SER A 152 -6.61 0.53 -10.90
C SER A 152 -5.76 0.66 -9.63
N LEU A 153 -4.69 1.46 -9.65
CA LEU A 153 -3.90 1.76 -8.46
C LEU A 153 -4.72 2.56 -7.44
N GLY A 154 -5.49 3.57 -7.88
CA GLY A 154 -6.39 4.32 -7.02
C GLY A 154 -7.42 3.40 -6.33
N LEU A 155 -8.06 2.51 -7.09
CA LEU A 155 -8.98 1.50 -6.55
C LEU A 155 -8.29 0.59 -5.53
N PHE A 156 -7.09 0.10 -5.84
CA PHE A 156 -6.32 -0.73 -4.93
C PHE A 156 -5.97 0.01 -3.63
N LEU A 157 -5.46 1.24 -3.74
CA LEU A 157 -5.10 2.07 -2.58
C LEU A 157 -6.31 2.36 -1.69
N ASP A 158 -7.49 2.60 -2.28
CA ASP A 158 -8.73 2.73 -1.54
C ASP A 158 -9.07 1.45 -0.75
N ARG A 159 -8.82 0.25 -1.31
CA ARG A 159 -8.95 -1.02 -0.56
C ARG A 159 -8.01 -1.12 0.62
N ILE A 160 -6.74 -0.73 0.42
CA ILE A 160 -5.75 -0.73 1.51
C ILE A 160 -6.16 0.26 2.60
N ALA A 161 -6.64 1.44 2.21
CA ALA A 161 -7.16 2.44 3.13
C ALA A 161 -8.39 1.95 3.93
N ARG A 162 -9.15 0.99 3.39
CA ARG A 162 -10.30 0.35 4.06
C ARG A 162 -9.94 -0.92 4.84
N GLY A 163 -8.66 -1.25 4.93
CA GLY A 163 -8.13 -2.33 5.75
C GLY A 163 -7.99 -3.68 5.05
N ASP A 164 -8.04 -3.72 3.72
CA ASP A 164 -7.62 -4.92 2.99
C ASP A 164 -6.09 -5.02 3.02
N LEU A 165 -5.55 -6.24 3.17
CA LEU A 165 -4.12 -6.48 2.97
C LEU A 165 -3.81 -6.49 1.48
N GLY A 166 -2.79 -5.73 1.08
CA GLY A 166 -2.44 -5.54 -0.32
C GLY A 166 -1.32 -6.46 -0.81
N LEU A 167 -1.40 -6.90 -2.07
CA LEU A 167 -0.27 -7.44 -2.83
C LEU A 167 -0.25 -6.77 -4.20
N LEU A 168 0.90 -6.19 -4.56
CA LEU A 168 1.13 -5.61 -5.88
C LEU A 168 1.98 -6.55 -6.72
N ILE A 169 1.51 -6.87 -7.93
CA ILE A 169 2.28 -7.57 -8.94
C ILE A 169 2.43 -6.63 -10.13
N LEU A 170 3.65 -6.18 -10.41
CA LEU A 170 3.93 -5.13 -11.40
C LEU A 170 4.79 -5.65 -12.53
N ARG A 171 4.57 -5.15 -13.74
CA ARG A 171 5.52 -5.32 -14.86
C ARG A 171 6.75 -4.43 -14.68
N GLN A 172 6.54 -3.18 -14.27
CA GLN A 172 7.62 -2.21 -14.09
C GLN A 172 8.39 -2.46 -12.79
N PRO A 173 9.66 -2.00 -12.68
CA PRO A 173 10.39 -2.05 -11.42
C PRO A 173 9.66 -1.32 -10.30
N PRO A 174 9.72 -1.79 -9.04
CA PRO A 174 9.02 -1.17 -7.90
C PRO A 174 9.36 0.32 -7.69
N ASP A 175 10.52 0.77 -8.15
CA ASP A 175 10.98 2.16 -8.06
C ASP A 175 10.02 3.16 -8.71
N VAL A 176 9.16 2.72 -9.66
CA VAL A 176 8.13 3.59 -10.26
C VAL A 176 7.07 4.03 -9.25
N LEU A 177 6.93 3.31 -8.14
CA LEU A 177 6.02 3.62 -7.04
C LEU A 177 6.76 4.20 -5.82
N ALA A 178 8.06 4.51 -5.96
CA ALA A 178 8.85 5.10 -4.88
C ALA A 178 8.26 6.44 -4.42
N GLY A 179 8.23 6.65 -3.11
CA GLY A 179 7.67 7.87 -2.51
C GLY A 179 6.17 7.82 -2.24
N MET A 180 5.49 6.68 -2.46
CA MET A 180 4.11 6.46 -2.02
C MET A 180 4.08 5.84 -0.61
N PRO A 181 3.86 6.62 0.47
CA PRO A 181 3.86 6.10 1.84
C PRO A 181 2.78 5.05 2.11
N GLN A 182 1.69 5.06 1.33
CA GLN A 182 0.61 4.07 1.39
C GLN A 182 1.10 2.64 1.05
N LEU A 183 2.20 2.52 0.30
CA LEU A 183 2.71 1.24 -0.20
C LEU A 183 3.89 0.70 0.60
N GLU A 184 4.38 1.42 1.62
CA GLU A 184 5.55 1.00 2.42
C GLU A 184 5.41 -0.39 3.05
N ARG A 185 4.17 -0.81 3.36
CA ARG A 185 3.85 -2.10 3.97
C ARG A 185 3.20 -3.10 3.01
N VAL A 186 3.07 -2.73 1.74
CA VAL A 186 2.48 -3.58 0.71
C VAL A 186 3.60 -4.39 0.06
N PRO A 187 3.58 -5.74 0.11
CA PRO A 187 4.50 -6.54 -0.68
C PRO A 187 4.35 -6.23 -2.17
N ILE A 188 5.47 -5.95 -2.83
CA ILE A 188 5.55 -5.71 -4.28
C ILE A 188 6.37 -6.83 -4.91
N VAL A 189 5.82 -7.45 -5.94
CA VAL A 189 6.42 -8.51 -6.73
C VAL A 189 6.53 -8.04 -8.18
N GLN A 190 7.71 -8.17 -8.78
CA GLN A 190 7.90 -7.79 -10.18
C GLN A 190 7.73 -9.00 -11.11
N LEU A 191 7.06 -8.81 -12.25
CA LEU A 191 7.09 -9.71 -13.39
C LEU A 191 8.36 -9.46 -14.21
N ASN A 192 9.28 -10.40 -14.23
CA ASN A 192 10.51 -10.28 -15.00
C ASN A 192 11.05 -11.67 -15.39
N GLN A 193 11.49 -11.83 -16.64
CA GLN A 193 12.08 -13.08 -17.14
C GLN A 193 13.47 -13.35 -16.53
N THR A 194 14.18 -12.29 -16.12
CA THR A 194 15.47 -12.42 -15.46
C THR A 194 15.24 -12.28 -13.96
N ILE A 195 15.29 -13.40 -13.24
CA ILE A 195 15.15 -13.42 -11.78
C ILE A 195 16.45 -12.88 -11.17
N THR A 196 16.55 -11.56 -11.06
CA THR A 196 17.70 -10.88 -10.46
C THR A 196 17.57 -10.74 -8.93
N GLU A 197 16.35 -10.86 -8.39
CA GLU A 197 16.05 -10.58 -6.98
C GLU A 197 15.05 -11.55 -6.35
N LYS A 198 14.91 -11.50 -5.01
CA LYS A 198 14.03 -12.38 -4.22
C LYS A 198 12.53 -12.18 -4.49
N SER A 199 12.09 -11.03 -5.01
CA SER A 199 10.66 -10.70 -5.22
C SER A 199 10.32 -10.60 -6.71
N CYS A 200 10.64 -11.63 -7.48
CA CYS A 200 10.42 -11.69 -8.91
C CYS A 200 9.67 -12.97 -9.34
N LEU A 201 8.72 -12.81 -10.26
CA LEU A 201 7.97 -13.88 -10.91
C LEU A 201 8.21 -13.86 -12.42
N ASP A 202 8.52 -15.03 -12.98
CA ASP A 202 8.63 -15.20 -14.42
C ASP A 202 7.22 -15.14 -15.06
N PRO A 203 6.97 -14.24 -16.03
CA PRO A 203 5.67 -14.11 -16.70
C PRO A 203 5.21 -15.38 -17.42
N THR A 204 6.11 -16.30 -17.76
CA THR A 204 5.79 -17.59 -18.39
C THR A 204 5.39 -18.66 -17.37
N ASN A 205 5.70 -18.46 -16.09
CA ASN A 205 5.38 -19.39 -15.02
C ASN A 205 4.05 -19.03 -14.35
N LEU A 206 2.96 -19.14 -15.12
CA LEU A 206 1.59 -18.87 -14.65
C LEU A 206 1.23 -19.67 -13.40
N ALA A 207 1.75 -20.89 -13.25
CA ALA A 207 1.51 -21.73 -12.07
C ALA A 207 2.08 -21.08 -10.79
N LYS A 208 3.29 -20.51 -10.85
CA LYS A 208 3.90 -19.82 -9.70
C LYS A 208 3.16 -18.53 -9.37
N ILE A 209 2.77 -17.75 -10.39
CA ILE A 209 1.97 -16.52 -10.20
C ILE A 209 0.64 -16.88 -9.53
N HIS A 210 -0.05 -17.91 -10.03
CA HIS A 210 -1.30 -18.38 -9.45
C HIS A 210 -1.14 -18.79 -8.00
N LEU A 211 -0.14 -19.62 -7.69
CA LEU A 211 0.13 -20.08 -6.34
C LEU A 211 0.40 -18.90 -5.39
N THR A 212 1.19 -17.91 -5.82
CA THR A 212 1.48 -16.72 -5.01
C THR A 212 0.21 -15.93 -4.68
N ILE A 213 -0.67 -15.72 -5.66
CA ILE A 213 -1.93 -15.00 -5.46
C ILE A 213 -2.89 -15.82 -4.56
N GLU A 214 -3.04 -17.12 -4.82
CA GLU A 214 -3.91 -18.00 -4.04
C GLU A 214 -3.45 -18.11 -2.58
N GLU A 215 -2.15 -18.25 -2.34
CA GLU A 215 -1.58 -18.29 -0.99
C GLU A 215 -1.83 -16.98 -0.23
N PHE A 216 -1.73 -15.84 -0.93
CA PHE A 216 -2.03 -14.54 -0.36
C PHE A 216 -3.51 -14.43 0.02
N PHE A 217 -4.44 -14.79 -0.88
CA PHE A 217 -5.88 -14.82 -0.60
C PHE A 217 -6.24 -15.77 0.53
N ARG A 218 -5.58 -16.92 0.63
CA ARG A 218 -5.84 -17.89 1.68
C ARG A 218 -5.40 -17.38 3.06
N ALA A 219 -4.19 -16.81 3.13
CA ALA A 219 -3.65 -16.29 4.37
C ALA A 219 -4.45 -15.07 4.82
N ALA A 220 -4.44 -14.00 4.01
CA ALA A 220 -5.02 -12.73 4.37
C ALA A 220 -6.52 -12.85 4.73
N PRO A 221 -6.97 -12.32 5.88
CA PRO A 221 -8.38 -12.35 6.24
C PRO A 221 -9.24 -11.48 5.33
N LYS A 222 -8.67 -10.40 4.76
CA LYS A 222 -9.18 -9.64 3.63
C LYS A 222 -8.00 -9.26 2.74
N ALA A 223 -8.08 -9.54 1.46
CA ALA A 223 -7.01 -9.26 0.53
C ALA A 223 -7.48 -8.51 -0.72
N ALA A 224 -6.65 -7.57 -1.15
CA ALA A 224 -6.68 -6.99 -2.47
C ALA A 224 -5.36 -7.33 -3.18
N VAL A 225 -5.46 -7.88 -4.39
CA VAL A 225 -4.32 -8.16 -5.26
C VAL A 225 -4.49 -7.31 -6.51
N LEU A 226 -3.50 -6.50 -6.85
CA LEU A 226 -3.45 -5.75 -8.10
C LEU A 226 -2.35 -6.30 -9.00
N LEU A 227 -2.75 -6.75 -10.20
CA LEU A 227 -1.86 -7.25 -11.26
C LEU A 227 -1.79 -6.23 -12.41
N ASP A 228 -0.67 -5.51 -12.48
CA ASP A 228 -0.25 -4.68 -13.61
C ASP A 228 0.69 -5.46 -14.54
N GLY A 229 0.22 -5.78 -15.74
CA GLY A 229 0.95 -6.57 -16.71
C GLY A 229 0.15 -7.69 -17.37
N LEU A 230 -1.18 -7.58 -17.43
CA LEU A 230 -2.00 -8.58 -18.11
C LEU A 230 -1.62 -8.72 -19.59
N GLU A 231 -1.34 -7.61 -20.28
CA GLU A 231 -0.85 -7.58 -21.65
C GLU A 231 0.51 -8.27 -21.77
N TYR A 232 1.36 -8.09 -20.77
CA TYR A 232 2.67 -8.73 -20.74
C TYR A 232 2.53 -10.25 -20.59
N LEU A 233 1.63 -10.71 -19.73
CA LEU A 233 1.30 -12.13 -19.62
C LEU A 233 0.69 -12.67 -20.93
N ILE A 234 -0.17 -11.91 -21.62
CA ILE A 234 -0.77 -12.28 -22.91
C ILE A 234 0.33 -12.46 -23.97
N ILE A 235 1.24 -11.51 -24.10
CA ILE A 235 2.36 -11.58 -25.06
C ILE A 235 3.19 -12.85 -24.85
N HIS A 236 3.39 -13.27 -23.60
CA HIS A 236 4.22 -14.43 -23.28
C HIS A 236 3.51 -15.78 -23.32
N ASN A 237 2.19 -15.83 -23.14
CA ASN A 237 1.46 -17.08 -22.94
C ASN A 237 0.32 -17.32 -23.95
N GLY A 238 -0.10 -16.29 -24.67
CA GLY A 238 -1.30 -16.30 -25.52
C GLY A 238 -2.59 -16.04 -24.73
N VAL A 239 -3.55 -15.40 -25.39
CA VAL A 239 -4.80 -14.90 -24.78
C VAL A 239 -5.60 -16.03 -24.12
N ASP A 240 -5.81 -17.15 -24.81
CA ASP A 240 -6.58 -18.29 -24.30
C ASP A 240 -6.10 -18.82 -22.93
N ARG A 241 -4.78 -18.84 -22.73
CA ARG A 241 -4.19 -19.29 -21.46
C ARG A 241 -4.41 -18.27 -20.37
N ILE A 242 -4.31 -16.98 -20.71
CA ILE A 242 -4.52 -15.89 -19.76
C ILE A 242 -5.97 -15.76 -19.34
N LEU A 243 -6.93 -15.93 -20.25
CA LEU A 243 -8.36 -15.95 -19.89
C LEU A 243 -8.67 -17.04 -18.85
N LYS A 244 -8.16 -18.26 -19.06
CA LYS A 244 -8.30 -19.36 -18.09
C LYS A 244 -7.59 -19.07 -16.76
N PHE A 245 -6.39 -18.50 -16.83
CA PHE A 245 -5.63 -18.10 -15.65
C PHE A 245 -6.41 -17.07 -14.82
N VAL A 246 -6.90 -16.01 -15.46
CA VAL A 246 -7.71 -14.95 -14.82
C VAL A 246 -9.00 -15.51 -14.22
N GLY A 247 -9.71 -16.38 -14.94
CA GLY A 247 -10.90 -17.07 -14.43
C GLY A 247 -10.59 -17.86 -13.15
N SER A 248 -9.49 -18.61 -13.13
CA SER A 248 -9.02 -19.35 -11.95
C SER A 248 -8.71 -18.43 -10.76
N ILE A 249 -8.04 -17.30 -11.00
CA ILE A 249 -7.78 -16.31 -9.95
C ILE A 249 -9.07 -15.68 -9.42
N ASN A 250 -10.03 -15.39 -10.30
CA ASN A 250 -11.35 -14.87 -9.93
C ASN A 250 -12.13 -15.87 -9.05
N GLU A 251 -12.05 -17.17 -9.35
CA GLU A 251 -12.61 -18.22 -8.48
C GLU A 251 -11.95 -18.23 -7.09
N CYS A 252 -10.61 -18.09 -7.02
CA CYS A 252 -9.91 -17.94 -5.74
C CYS A 252 -10.38 -16.68 -4.99
N ALA A 253 -10.49 -15.54 -5.66
CA ALA A 253 -10.95 -14.29 -5.07
C ALA A 253 -12.36 -14.44 -4.47
N LYS A 254 -13.30 -15.05 -5.21
CA LYS A 254 -14.64 -15.40 -4.72
C LYS A 254 -14.60 -16.29 -3.48
N LYS A 255 -13.84 -17.39 -3.54
CA LYS A 255 -13.71 -18.37 -2.45
C LYS A 255 -13.24 -17.73 -1.14
N TYR A 256 -12.30 -16.79 -1.22
CA TYR A 256 -11.72 -16.13 -0.05
C TYR A 256 -12.31 -14.74 0.24
N SER A 257 -13.45 -14.37 -0.38
CA SER A 257 -14.07 -13.04 -0.25
C SER A 257 -13.07 -11.88 -0.47
N SER A 258 -12.08 -12.12 -1.33
CA SER A 258 -10.98 -11.21 -1.64
C SER A 258 -11.21 -10.53 -2.99
N ARG A 259 -10.34 -9.58 -3.33
CA ARG A 259 -10.47 -8.75 -4.54
C ARG A 259 -9.25 -8.96 -5.43
N PHE A 260 -9.50 -9.41 -6.65
CA PHE A 260 -8.49 -9.41 -7.70
C PHE A 260 -8.75 -8.23 -8.63
N ILE A 261 -7.75 -7.39 -8.83
CA ILE A 261 -7.82 -6.21 -9.68
C ILE A 261 -6.76 -6.37 -10.76
N THR A 262 -7.12 -6.15 -12.01
CA THR A 262 -6.17 -6.06 -13.10
C THR A 262 -6.57 -4.93 -14.04
N LEU A 263 -5.67 -4.55 -14.93
CA LEU A 263 -5.90 -3.54 -15.94
C LEU A 263 -5.54 -4.10 -17.31
N ILE A 264 -6.21 -3.56 -18.32
CA ILE A 264 -5.89 -3.84 -19.71
C ILE A 264 -6.18 -2.65 -20.63
N ASP A 265 -5.28 -2.39 -21.58
CA ASP A 265 -5.59 -1.59 -22.75
C ASP A 265 -6.50 -2.39 -23.68
N SER A 266 -7.76 -1.98 -23.84
CA SER A 266 -8.74 -2.67 -24.66
C SER A 266 -8.33 -2.84 -26.12
N ARG A 267 -7.33 -2.11 -26.61
CA ARG A 267 -6.79 -2.21 -27.98
C ARG A 267 -5.88 -3.43 -28.18
N VAL A 268 -5.50 -4.13 -27.11
CA VAL A 268 -4.60 -5.29 -27.15
C VAL A 268 -5.35 -6.60 -27.40
N LEU A 269 -6.67 -6.61 -27.20
CA LEU A 269 -7.53 -7.76 -27.42
C LEU A 269 -8.46 -7.51 -28.61
N GLU A 270 -8.82 -8.58 -29.31
CA GLU A 270 -9.95 -8.57 -30.24
C GLU A 270 -11.29 -8.49 -29.47
N ASP A 271 -12.36 -8.04 -30.14
CA ASP A 271 -13.67 -7.84 -29.50
C ASP A 271 -14.22 -9.11 -28.81
N GLU A 272 -13.98 -10.28 -29.40
CA GLU A 272 -14.38 -11.58 -28.84
C GLU A 272 -13.58 -11.95 -27.58
N GLU A 273 -12.28 -11.62 -27.58
CA GLU A 273 -11.37 -11.85 -26.46
C GLU A 273 -11.68 -10.92 -25.29
N LEU A 274 -11.97 -9.65 -25.59
CA LEU A 274 -12.40 -8.67 -24.58
C LEU A 274 -13.73 -9.08 -23.96
N THR A 275 -14.70 -9.51 -24.77
CA THR A 275 -15.98 -10.04 -24.30
C THR A 275 -15.77 -11.26 -23.39
N SER A 276 -14.80 -12.11 -23.71
CA SER A 276 -14.47 -13.27 -22.89
C SER A 276 -13.84 -12.87 -21.55
N LEU A 277 -12.96 -11.86 -21.54
CA LEU A 277 -12.40 -11.30 -20.31
C LEU A 277 -13.48 -10.67 -19.42
N GLU A 278 -14.43 -9.95 -20.00
CA GLU A 278 -15.56 -9.31 -19.29
C GLU A 278 -16.59 -10.30 -18.76
N ARG A 279 -16.61 -11.54 -19.26
CA ARG A 279 -17.40 -12.62 -18.66
C ARG A 279 -16.75 -13.19 -17.41
N GLU A 280 -15.42 -13.18 -17.37
CA GLU A 280 -14.66 -13.64 -16.20
C GLU A 280 -14.57 -12.55 -15.12
N LEU A 281 -14.33 -11.31 -15.51
CA LEU A 281 -14.09 -10.18 -14.61
C LEU A 281 -15.13 -9.09 -14.77
N ILE A 282 -15.49 -8.47 -13.65
CA ILE A 282 -16.38 -7.31 -13.65
C ILE A 282 -15.60 -6.11 -14.19
N CYS A 283 -16.06 -5.53 -15.30
CA CYS A 283 -15.49 -4.30 -15.84
C CYS A 283 -15.87 -3.13 -14.94
N VAL A 284 -14.87 -2.37 -14.49
CA VAL A 284 -15.06 -1.19 -13.64
C VAL A 284 -14.93 0.05 -14.51
N GLU A 285 -16.05 0.74 -14.71
CA GLU A 285 -16.08 2.04 -15.38
C GLU A 285 -16.00 3.13 -14.32
N LEU A 286 -14.91 3.90 -14.33
CA LEU A 286 -14.78 5.09 -13.48
C LEU A 286 -15.05 6.31 -14.36
N ASP A 287 -16.25 6.86 -14.18
CA ASP A 287 -16.60 8.21 -14.61
C ASP A 287 -15.73 9.20 -13.81
N ILE A 288 -14.82 9.88 -14.50
CA ILE A 288 -14.02 10.98 -13.94
C ILE A 288 -14.48 12.27 -14.60
#